data_AF-A0A3S0JUJ1-F1
#
_entry.id   AF-A0A3S0JUJ1-F1
#
_cell.length_a   1.000
_cell.length_b   1.000
_cell.length_c   1.000
_cell.angle_alpha   90.00
_cell.angle_beta   90.00
_cell.angle_gamma   90.00
#
_symmetry.space_group_name_H-M   'P 1'
#
loop_
_entity.id
_entity.type
_entity.pdbx_description
1 polymer ?
#
loop_
_entity_poly.entity_id
_entity_poly.type
_entity_poly.pdbx_seq_one_letter_code
_entity_poly.pdbx_strand_id
1 'polypeptide(L)' 'MVKSIKGQFFLSIAVALGFIINSFNYTDFSFRGEFNLPRLLFYLVMIISVYNAGMLTQQYMQSRKEKSK' A
#
# COMPACT_ATOMS: atom_id res chain seq x y z
N MET A 1 17.67 3.50 3.54
CA MET A 1 16.85 4.73 3.41
C MET A 1 16.94 5.19 1.97
N VAL A 2 15.90 4.97 1.16
CA VAL A 2 15.94 5.35 -0.27
C VAL A 2 16.01 6.87 -0.35
N LYS A 3 17.14 7.41 -0.82
CA LYS A 3 17.43 8.87 -0.81
C LYS A 3 16.53 9.69 -1.74
N SER A 4 15.79 9.05 -2.66
CA SER A 4 14.95 9.74 -3.64
C SER A 4 13.47 9.63 -3.30
N ILE A 5 12.78 10.78 -3.20
CA ILE A 5 11.33 10.88 -2.99
C ILE A 5 10.56 10.12 -4.08
N LYS A 6 11.04 10.16 -5.33
CA LYS A 6 10.45 9.39 -6.44
C LYS A 6 10.59 7.88 -6.24
N GLY A 7 11.73 7.45 -5.69
CA GLY A 7 11.99 6.04 -5.40
C GLY A 7 11.13 5.53 -4.24
N GLN A 8 11.00 6.33 -3.17
CA GLN A 8 10.09 6.02 -2.05
C GLN A 8 8.64 5.91 -2.52
N PHE A 9 8.21 6.82 -3.39
CA PHE A 9 6.87 6.79 -3.97
C PHE A 9 6.59 5.51 -4.76
N PHE A 10 7.50 5.14 -5.68
CA PHE A 10 7.36 3.92 -6.48
C PHE A 10 7.36 2.66 -5.61
N LEU A 11 8.24 2.60 -4.61
CA LEU A 11 8.29 1.49 -3.65
C LEU A 11 7.00 1.39 -2.83
N SER A 12 6.45 2.49 -2.35
CA SER A 12 5.18 2.48 -1.61
C SER A 12 4.02 1.95 -2.45
N ILE A 13 3.95 2.32 -3.74
CA ILE A 13 2.94 1.77 -4.66
C ILE A 13 3.15 0.27 -4.86
N ALA A 14 4.39 -0.16 -5.13
CA ALA A 14 4.71 -1.57 -5.35
C ALA A 14 4.37 -2.42 -4.12
N VAL A 15 4.66 -1.92 -2.91
CA VAL A 15 4.31 -2.57 -1.64
C VAL A 15 2.79 -2.66 -1.47
N ALA A 16 2.06 -1.58 -1.72
CA ALA A 16 0.60 -1.58 -1.63
C ALA A 16 -0.04 -2.61 -2.59
N LEU A 17 0.43 -2.66 -3.85
CA LEU A 17 -0.02 -3.64 -4.83
C LEU A 17 0.30 -5.08 -4.39
N GLY A 18 1.50 -5.32 -3.84
CA GLY A 18 1.88 -6.62 -3.30
C GLY A 18 0.93 -7.10 -2.19
N PHE A 19 0.55 -6.21 -1.27
CA PHE A 19 -0.42 -6.54 -0.23
C PHE A 19 -1.82 -6.81 -0.79
N ILE A 20 -2.28 -6.04 -1.78
CA ILE A 20 -3.57 -6.25 -2.44
C ILE A 20 -3.61 -7.63 -3.12
N ILE A 21 -2.60 -7.97 -3.92
CA ILE A 21 -2.51 -9.26 -4.62
C ILE A 21 -2.46 -10.40 -3.61
N ASN A 22 -1.64 -10.27 -2.56
CA ASN A 22 -1.55 -11.26 -1.49
C ASN A 22 -2.92 -11.50 -0.85
N SER A 23 -3.64 -10.44 -0.52
CA SER A 23 -4.98 -10.56 0.03
C SER A 23 -5.95 -11.26 -0.89
N PHE A 24 -5.97 -10.95 -2.19
CA PHE A 24 -6.81 -11.65 -3.17
C PHE A 24 -6.49 -13.15 -3.25
N ASN A 25 -5.21 -13.54 -3.23
CA ASN A 25 -4.80 -14.95 -3.23
C ASN A 25 -5.26 -15.71 -1.98
N TYR A 26 -5.40 -15.03 -0.85
CA TYR A 26 -5.89 -15.63 0.39
C TYR A 26 -7.38 -15.36 0.62
N THR A 27 -8.12 -14.82 -0.35
CA THR A 27 -9.57 -14.59 -0.19
C THR A 27 -10.37 -15.87 -0.51
N ASP A 28 -10.05 -16.99 0.13
CA ASP A 28 -11.02 -18.07 0.27
C ASP A 28 -12.09 -17.61 1.26
N PHE A 29 -13.24 -17.17 0.75
CA PHE A 29 -14.43 -16.81 1.53
C PHE A 29 -15.12 -18.04 2.16
N SER A 30 -14.66 -19.26 1.81
CA SER A 30 -15.11 -20.56 2.29
C SER A 30 -14.54 -20.90 3.69
N PHE A 31 -14.55 -19.92 4.60
CA PHE A 31 -13.87 -20.01 5.89
C PHE A 31 -14.64 -20.90 6.88
N ARG A 32 -14.45 -22.22 6.80
CA ARG A 32 -14.79 -23.15 7.88
C ARG A 32 -13.69 -23.13 8.95
N GLY A 33 -13.70 -22.13 9.83
CA GLY A 33 -13.51 -22.42 11.27
C GLY A 33 -12.26 -21.97 12.04
N GLU A 34 -11.26 -21.27 11.51
CA GLU A 34 -10.09 -20.91 12.35
C GLU A 34 -9.62 -19.46 12.20
N PHE A 35 -9.80 -18.64 13.24
CA PHE A 35 -9.26 -17.27 13.30
C PHE A 35 -7.77 -17.22 12.96
N ASN A 36 -7.43 -16.65 11.81
CA ASN A 36 -6.06 -16.57 11.31
C ASN A 36 -5.51 -15.16 11.51
N LEU A 37 -4.92 -14.92 12.70
CA LEU A 37 -4.34 -13.64 13.11
C LEU A 37 -3.33 -13.07 12.08
N PRO A 38 -2.43 -13.86 11.47
CA PRO A 38 -1.60 -13.40 10.35
C PRO A 38 -2.41 -12.77 9.21
N ARG A 39 -3.50 -13.40 8.77
CA ARG A 39 -4.33 -12.87 7.68
C ARG A 39 -4.94 -11.51 8.03
N LEU A 40 -5.42 -11.34 9.26
CA LEU A 40 -5.94 -10.05 9.76
C LEU A 40 -4.85 -8.96 9.75
N LEU A 41 -3.64 -9.28 10.22
CA LEU A 41 -2.52 -8.35 10.20
C LEU A 41 -2.14 -7.94 8.78
N PHE A 42 -2.14 -8.87 7.83
CA PHE A 42 -1.87 -8.57 6.42
C PHE A 42 -2.91 -7.62 5.81
N TYR A 43 -4.19 -7.74 6.18
CA TYR A 43 -5.21 -6.76 5.76
C TYR A 43 -4.96 -5.37 6.36
N LEU A 44 -4.59 -5.28 7.64
CA LEU A 44 -4.26 -4.00 8.27
C LEU A 44 -3.05 -3.34 7.59
N VAL A 45 -2.00 -4.11 7.31
CA VAL A 45 -0.82 -3.59 6.60
C VAL A 45 -1.15 -3.19 5.17
N MET A 46 -2.06 -3.89 4.48
CA MET A 46 -2.55 -3.47 3.17
C MET A 46 -3.20 -2.08 3.24
N ILE A 47 -4.15 -1.88 4.17
CA ILE A 47 -4.88 -0.60 4.31
C ILE A 47 -3.89 0.54 4.57
N ILE A 48 -2.94 0.34 5.48
CA ILE A 48 -1.90 1.34 5.80
C ILE A 48 -1.03 1.62 4.57
N SER A 49 -0.64 0.59 3.82
CA SER A 49 0.20 0.73 2.63
C SER A 49 -0.52 1.51 1.53
N VAL A 50 -1.79 1.22 1.28
CA VAL A 50 -2.62 1.94 0.30
C VAL A 50 -2.82 3.40 0.72
N TYR A 51 -3.11 3.66 1.99
CA TYR A 51 -3.23 5.02 2.52
C TYR A 51 -1.94 5.83 2.32
N ASN A 52 -0.79 5.24 2.67
CA ASN A 52 0.51 5.88 2.50
C ASN A 52 0.84 6.15 1.02
N ALA A 53 0.54 5.21 0.13
CA ALA A 53 0.69 5.41 -1.31
C ALA A 53 -0.18 6.57 -1.83
N GLY A 54 -1.43 6.67 -1.34
CA GLY A 54 -2.33 7.78 -1.64
C GLY A 54 -1.80 9.13 -1.17
N MET A 55 -1.34 9.24 0.08
CA MET A 55 -0.75 10.47 0.60
C MET A 55 0.50 10.90 -0.18
N LEU A 56 1.40 9.97 -0.47
CA LEU A 56 2.60 10.29 -1.26
C LEU A 56 2.24 10.72 -2.68
N THR A 57 1.15 10.19 -3.26
CA THR A 57 0.64 10.62 -4.57
C THR A 57 0.20 12.08 -4.51
N GLN A 58 -0.56 12.46 -3.47
CA GLN A 58 -1.00 13.85 -3.27
C GLN A 58 0.19 14.80 -3.09
N GLN A 59 1.15 14.44 -2.25
CA GLN A 59 2.37 15.23 -2.05
C GLN A 59 3.17 15.37 -3.35
N TYR A 60 3.29 14.30 -4.14
CA TYR A 60 3.95 14.34 -5.44
C TYR A 60 3.24 15.29 -6.41
N MET A 61 1.90 15.22 -6.50
CA MET A 61 1.11 16.11 -7.35
C MET A 61 1.24 17.58 -6.93
N GLN A 62 1.21 17.86 -5.63
CA GLN A 62 1.35 19.23 -5.11
C GLN A 62 2.73 19.80 -5.39
N SER A 63 3.80 19.03 -5.11
CA SER A 63 5.18 19.47 -5.38
C SER A 63 5.45 19.75 -6.87
N ARG A 64 4.76 19.04 -7.79
CA ARG A 64 4.81 19.34 -9.23
C ARG A 64 4.07 20.63 -9.59
N LYS A 65 2.92 20.91 -8.97
CA LYS A 65 2.17 22.15 -9.20
C LYS A 65 2.96 23.38 -8.74
N GLU A 66 3.63 23.29 -7.59
CA GLU A 66 4.47 24.38 -7.07
C GLU A 66 5.71 24.64 -7.94
N LYS A 67 6.34 23.60 -8.51
CA LYS A 67 7.47 23.77 -9.44
C LYS A 67 7.09 24.33 -10.81
N SER A 68 5.82 24.28 -11.19
CA SER A 68 5.32 24.75 -12.48
C SER A 68 4.81 26.19 -12.42
N LYS A 69 4.81 26.81 -11.25
CA LYS A 69 4.40 28.19 -10.99
C LYS A 69 5.63 29.08 -10.88
#